data_AF-A0A9E3BSB8-F1
#
_entry.id   AF-A0A9E3BSB8-F1
#
_cell.length_a   1.000
_cell.length_b   1.000
_cell.length_c   1.000
_cell.angle_alpha   90.00
_cell.angle_beta   90.00
_cell.angle_gamma   90.00
#
_symmetry.space_group_name_H-M   'P 1'
#
loop_
_entity.id
_entity.type
_entity.pdbx_description
1 polymer ?
#
loop_
_entity_poly.entity_id
_entity_poly.type
_entity_poly.pdbx_seq_one_letter_code
_entity_poly.pdbx_strand_id
1 'polypeptide(L)'
;MESELGSDWLGLAAARLTPCPSSAPARSVWRRPPCIRRFDDFERSLGVTRHLLADRLRKLVKAGGLRKHAYSERPKRYEYRLTDKGLDLYPVMMAIVHWGDTHMAGSKGRPLLHEHIACGHTFDPVMSCSYREAAINARAVRVWPGPGVRKSA
;
A
#
# COMPACT_ATOMS: atom_id res chain seq x y z
N MET A 1 -22.05 -2.21 32.19
CA MET A 1 -20.74 -2.90 32.12
C MET A 1 -20.22 -2.65 30.72
N GLU A 2 -19.87 -1.39 30.52
CA GLU A 2 -19.63 -0.74 29.24
C GLU A 2 -18.13 -0.42 29.12
N SER A 3 -17.63 -0.52 27.89
CA SER A 3 -16.55 0.30 27.32
C SER A 3 -15.19 0.37 28.04
N GLU A 4 -14.23 -0.46 27.61
CA GLU A 4 -12.78 -0.18 27.77
C GLU A 4 -11.91 -0.55 26.54
N LEU A 5 -12.49 -0.60 25.32
CA LEU A 5 -11.69 -0.79 24.08
C LEU A 5 -12.11 0.18 22.97
N GLY A 6 -12.37 1.42 23.33
CA GLY A 6 -12.72 2.46 22.37
C GLY A 6 -12.39 3.83 22.92
N SER A 7 -11.14 4.27 22.75
CA SER A 7 -10.71 5.68 22.66
C SER A 7 -9.26 5.86 23.14
N ASP A 8 -8.28 5.44 22.32
CA ASP A 8 -6.95 6.04 22.42
C ASP A 8 -6.49 6.62 21.07
N TRP A 9 -7.45 7.20 20.35
CA TRP A 9 -7.20 7.94 19.11
C TRP A 9 -6.82 9.41 19.37
N LEU A 10 -7.01 9.93 20.60
CA LEU A 10 -6.68 11.32 20.94
C LEU A 10 -5.18 11.53 21.26
N GLY A 11 -4.40 10.47 21.46
CA GLY A 11 -2.96 10.56 21.72
C GLY A 11 -2.08 10.80 20.47
N LEU A 12 -2.57 10.48 19.27
CA LEU A 12 -1.77 10.59 18.03
C LEU A 12 -1.73 12.00 17.43
N ALA A 13 -2.48 12.96 17.97
CA ALA A 13 -2.49 14.35 17.48
C ALA A 13 -1.17 15.11 17.75
N ALA A 14 -0.25 14.54 18.53
CA ALA A 14 1.04 15.16 18.85
C ALA A 14 2.22 14.16 18.89
N ALA A 15 2.05 12.94 18.35
CA ALA A 15 3.15 12.01 18.25
C ALA A 15 4.09 12.49 17.13
N ARG A 16 5.20 13.15 17.51
CA ARG A 16 6.38 13.21 16.62
C ARG A 16 6.63 11.79 16.15
N LEU A 17 6.84 11.60 14.85
CA LEU A 17 7.26 10.30 14.34
C LEU A 17 8.58 9.97 15.04
N THR A 18 8.55 9.10 16.04
CA THR A 18 9.77 8.64 16.67
C THR A 18 10.54 7.87 15.59
N PRO A 19 11.80 8.24 15.28
CA PRO A 19 12.58 7.51 14.29
C PRO A 19 12.66 6.03 14.71
N CYS A 20 12.45 5.10 13.78
CA CYS A 20 12.58 3.67 14.12
C CYS A 20 14.02 3.41 14.58
N PRO A 21 14.26 2.81 15.76
CA PRO A 21 15.62 2.49 16.20
C PRO A 21 16.27 1.50 15.22
N SER A 22 17.54 1.73 14.90
CA SER A 22 18.28 0.99 13.87
C SER A 22 18.67 -0.45 14.25
N SER A 23 18.32 -0.92 15.44
CA SER A 23 18.66 -2.25 15.94
C SER A 23 17.49 -2.89 16.69
N ALA A 24 16.71 -3.71 16.01
CA ALA A 24 15.79 -4.64 16.65
C ALA A 24 16.12 -6.08 16.21
N PRO A 25 15.93 -7.09 17.09
CA PRO A 25 16.28 -8.47 16.77
C PRO A 25 15.33 -9.04 15.71
N ALA A 26 15.92 -9.74 14.74
CA ALA A 26 15.23 -10.37 13.62
C ALA A 26 14.19 -11.40 14.12
N ARG A 27 12.90 -11.12 13.93
CA ARG A 27 11.84 -12.14 14.09
C ARG A 27 11.79 -12.97 12.81
N SER A 28 12.29 -14.20 12.88
CA SER A 28 12.55 -15.13 11.77
C SER A 28 11.32 -15.75 11.09
N VAL A 29 10.10 -15.27 11.37
CA VAL A 29 8.86 -15.87 10.88
C VAL A 29 8.31 -15.24 9.60
N TRP A 30 8.74 -14.01 9.27
CA TRP A 30 8.21 -13.29 8.11
C TRP A 30 8.93 -13.66 6.82
N ARG A 31 8.42 -14.67 6.11
CA ARG A 31 8.82 -14.92 4.71
C ARG A 31 8.05 -13.97 3.80
N ARG A 32 8.75 -13.05 3.15
CA ARG A 32 8.18 -12.24 2.06
C ARG A 32 7.69 -13.19 0.95
N PRO A 33 6.39 -13.19 0.62
CA PRO A 33 5.89 -14.04 -0.46
C PRO A 33 6.53 -13.63 -1.79
N PRO A 34 6.75 -14.59 -2.71
CA PRO A 34 7.31 -14.29 -4.02
C PRO A 34 6.41 -13.31 -4.76
N CYS A 35 7.02 -12.30 -5.38
CA CYS A 35 6.26 -11.36 -6.21
C CYS A 35 5.66 -12.10 -7.41
N ILE A 36 4.33 -12.06 -7.52
CA ILE A 36 3.57 -12.63 -8.63
C ILE A 36 3.82 -11.76 -9.87
N ARG A 37 4.28 -12.36 -10.97
CA ARG A 37 4.60 -11.64 -12.22
C ARG A 37 4.01 -12.27 -13.46
N ARG A 38 3.63 -13.55 -13.41
CA ARG A 38 3.10 -14.29 -14.56
C ARG A 38 1.58 -14.27 -14.54
N PHE A 39 0.99 -14.34 -15.73
CA PHE A 39 -0.47 -14.30 -15.88
C PHE A 39 -1.17 -15.41 -15.10
N ASP A 40 -0.70 -16.66 -15.24
CA ASP A 40 -1.32 -17.81 -14.58
C ASP A 40 -1.20 -17.70 -13.04
N ASP A 41 -0.14 -17.07 -12.52
CA ASP A 41 0.02 -16.85 -11.09
C ASP A 41 -0.99 -15.81 -10.56
N PHE A 42 -1.27 -14.75 -11.34
CA PHE A 42 -2.32 -13.79 -11.01
C PHE A 42 -3.71 -14.42 -11.03
N GLU A 43 -3.99 -15.26 -12.04
CA GLU A 43 -5.26 -15.97 -12.15
C GLU A 43 -5.50 -16.87 -10.93
N ARG A 44 -4.49 -17.68 -10.55
CA ARG A 44 -4.57 -18.55 -9.38
C ARG A 44 -4.71 -17.77 -8.06
N SER A 45 -4.06 -16.62 -7.94
CA SER A 45 -4.08 -15.84 -6.70
C SER A 45 -5.33 -14.98 -6.52
N LEU A 46 -5.92 -14.47 -7.59
CA LEU A 46 -7.01 -13.49 -7.52
C LEU A 46 -8.40 -14.10 -7.72
N GLY A 47 -8.48 -15.32 -8.28
CA GLY A 47 -9.78 -15.99 -8.53
C GLY A 47 -10.69 -15.26 -9.52
N VAL A 48 -10.14 -14.35 -10.33
CA VAL A 48 -10.89 -13.60 -11.36
C VAL A 48 -10.88 -14.31 -12.70
N THR A 49 -11.87 -14.03 -13.55
CA THR A 49 -11.92 -14.59 -14.91
C THR A 49 -10.72 -14.12 -15.75
N ARG A 50 -10.20 -15.00 -16.62
CA ARG A 50 -9.06 -14.69 -17.51
C ARG A 50 -9.31 -13.43 -18.34
N HIS A 51 -10.53 -13.24 -18.83
CA HIS A 51 -10.89 -12.08 -19.64
C HIS A 51 -10.79 -10.77 -18.84
N LEU A 52 -11.34 -10.74 -17.62
CA LEU A 52 -11.27 -9.56 -16.75
C LEU A 52 -9.83 -9.27 -16.30
N LEU A 53 -9.05 -10.30 -15.98
CA LEU A 53 -7.63 -10.16 -15.63
C LEU A 53 -6.84 -9.55 -16.78
N ALA A 54 -7.02 -10.07 -18.00
CA ALA A 54 -6.34 -9.56 -19.19
C ALA A 54 -6.69 -8.09 -19.45
N ASP A 55 -7.95 -7.70 -19.27
CA ASP A 55 -8.38 -6.31 -19.41
C ASP A 55 -7.75 -5.38 -18.37
N ARG A 56 -7.74 -5.79 -17.09
CA ARG A 56 -7.12 -5.02 -15.99
C ARG A 56 -5.61 -4.86 -16.19
N LEU A 57 -4.91 -5.93 -16.55
CA LEU A 57 -3.47 -5.87 -16.83
C LEU A 57 -3.16 -4.99 -18.04
N ARG A 58 -3.97 -5.06 -19.11
CA ARG A 58 -3.84 -4.16 -20.26
C ARG A 58 -4.02 -2.70 -19.86
N LYS A 59 -5.00 -2.37 -19.02
CA LYS A 59 -5.22 -1.01 -18.50
C LYS A 59 -4.04 -0.52 -17.66
N LEU A 60 -3.50 -1.35 -16.77
CA LEU A 60 -2.32 -1.00 -15.96
C LEU A 60 -1.07 -0.79 -16.80
N VAL A 61 -0.88 -1.59 -17.86
CA VAL A 61 0.22 -1.38 -18.82
C VAL A 61 0.03 -0.09 -19.60
N LYS A 62 -1.19 0.17 -20.12
CA LYS A 62 -1.51 1.40 -20.85
C LYS A 62 -1.33 2.66 -19.99
N ALA A 63 -1.66 2.58 -18.70
CA ALA A 63 -1.46 3.66 -17.73
C ALA A 63 0.02 3.84 -17.33
N GLY A 64 0.90 2.93 -17.73
CA GLY A 64 2.34 2.95 -17.44
C GLY A 64 2.72 2.48 -16.04
N GLY A 65 1.80 1.87 -15.29
CA GLY A 65 2.11 1.28 -13.97
C GLY A 65 2.77 -0.10 -14.06
N LEU A 66 2.52 -0.83 -15.16
CA LEU A 66 3.18 -2.09 -15.46
C LEU A 66 3.86 -2.03 -16.82
N ARG A 67 4.93 -2.79 -17.00
CA ARG A 67 5.52 -3.11 -18.30
C ARG A 67 5.46 -4.60 -18.57
N LYS A 68 5.11 -4.95 -19.82
CA LYS A 68 5.13 -6.34 -20.30
C LYS A 68 6.53 -6.66 -20.79
N HIS A 69 7.21 -7.59 -20.14
CA HIS A 69 8.57 -8.00 -20.46
C HIS A 69 8.58 -9.44 -20.97
N ALA A 70 9.16 -9.68 -22.15
CA ALA A 70 9.37 -11.03 -22.64
C ALA A 70 10.61 -11.62 -21.94
N TYR A 71 10.44 -12.77 -21.27
CA TYR A 71 11.55 -13.44 -20.58
C TYR A 71 11.96 -14.76 -21.25
N SER A 72 11.18 -15.22 -22.22
CA SER A 72 11.50 -16.37 -23.06
C SER A 72 10.99 -16.08 -24.46
N GLU A 73 11.83 -16.30 -25.46
CA GLU A 73 11.49 -16.09 -26.87
C GLU A 73 10.91 -17.36 -27.52
N ARG A 74 11.22 -18.54 -26.97
CA ARG A 74 10.81 -19.86 -27.51
C ARG A 74 10.50 -20.85 -26.36
N PRO A 75 9.22 -21.05 -25.98
CA PRO A 75 8.01 -20.34 -26.43
C PRO A 75 7.96 -18.90 -25.90
N LYS A 76 7.27 -18.01 -26.63
CA LYS A 76 7.17 -16.59 -26.25
C LYS A 76 6.39 -16.44 -24.93
N ARG A 77 7.09 -16.16 -23.83
CA ARG A 77 6.49 -15.97 -22.50
C ARG A 77 6.73 -14.56 -22.00
N TYR A 78 5.71 -14.01 -21.35
CA TYR A 78 5.74 -12.67 -20.80
C TYR A 78 5.52 -12.68 -19.30
N GLU A 79 6.10 -11.69 -18.66
CA GLU A 79 5.81 -11.31 -17.28
C GLU A 79 5.47 -9.83 -17.21
N TYR A 80 4.75 -9.47 -16.16
CA TYR A 80 4.39 -8.10 -15.84
C TYR A 80 5.33 -7.59 -14.74
N ARG A 81 6.06 -6.52 -15.02
CA ARG A 81 6.95 -5.86 -14.07
C ARG A 81 6.37 -4.50 -13.70
N LEU A 82 6.42 -4.13 -12.42
CA LEU A 82 6.14 -2.75 -12.01
C LEU A 82 7.18 -1.82 -12.64
N THR A 83 6.70 -0.67 -13.07
CA THR A 83 7.52 0.49 -13.41
C THR A 83 7.72 1.34 -12.16
N ASP A 84 8.56 2.37 -12.23
CA ASP A 84 8.75 3.30 -11.11
C ASP A 84 7.41 3.99 -10.77
N LYS A 85 6.67 4.44 -11.79
CA LYS A 85 5.29 4.94 -11.65
C LYS A 85 4.35 3.95 -10.95
N GLY A 86 4.54 2.65 -11.17
CA GLY A 86 3.77 1.60 -10.50
C GLY A 86 4.17 1.41 -9.04
N LEU A 87 5.46 1.53 -8.72
CA LEU A 87 5.98 1.48 -7.35
C LEU A 87 5.52 2.70 -6.54
N ASP A 88 5.42 3.86 -7.17
CA ASP A 88 4.94 5.11 -6.56
C ASP A 88 3.47 5.05 -6.11
N LEU A 89 2.72 4.02 -6.53
CA LEU A 89 1.35 3.78 -6.05
C LEU A 89 1.31 3.07 -4.68
N TYR A 90 2.44 2.58 -4.18
CA TYR A 90 2.49 1.86 -2.91
C TYR A 90 1.88 2.64 -1.72
N PRO A 91 2.15 3.96 -1.53
CA PRO A 91 1.53 4.72 -0.45
C PRO A 91 -0.01 4.78 -0.55
N VAL A 92 -0.56 4.81 -1.77
CA VAL A 92 -2.01 4.79 -1.99
C VAL A 92 -2.59 3.43 -1.60
N MET A 93 -1.91 2.34 -1.97
CA MET A 93 -2.32 1.00 -1.57
C MET A 93 -2.29 0.84 -0.04
N MET A 94 -1.27 1.36 0.63
CA MET A 94 -1.16 1.33 2.08
C MET A 94 -2.26 2.14 2.78
N ALA A 95 -2.66 3.29 2.23
CA ALA A 95 -3.79 4.07 2.74
C ALA A 95 -5.11 3.28 2.68
N ILE A 96 -5.36 2.56 1.57
CA ILE A 96 -6.55 1.70 1.43
C ILE A 96 -6.50 0.55 2.45
N VAL A 97 -5.34 -0.08 2.62
CA VAL A 97 -5.17 -1.18 3.58
C VAL A 97 -5.43 -0.71 5.00
N HIS A 98 -4.85 0.42 5.41
CA HIS A 98 -5.06 0.96 6.75
C HIS A 98 -6.51 1.39 7.00
N TRP A 99 -7.19 1.94 6.00
CA TRP A 99 -8.63 2.19 6.08
C TRP A 99 -9.41 0.89 6.32
N GLY A 100 -9.09 -0.17 5.58
CA GLY A 100 -9.70 -1.49 5.75
C GLY A 100 -9.41 -2.10 7.13
N ASP A 101 -8.18 -1.99 7.61
CA ASP A 101 -7.77 -2.43 8.95
C ASP A 101 -8.53 -1.70 10.05
N THR A 102 -8.80 -0.41 9.86
CA THR A 102 -9.51 0.43 10.85
C THR A 102 -11.01 0.13 10.90
N HIS A 103 -11.62 -0.13 9.76
CA HIS A 103 -13.09 -0.17 9.64
C HIS A 103 -13.68 -1.54 9.33
N MET A 104 -12.87 -2.50 8.87
CA MET A 104 -13.33 -3.82 8.43
C MET A 104 -12.67 -4.98 9.18
N ALA A 105 -11.66 -4.71 10.02
CA ALA A 105 -11.08 -5.75 10.86
C ALA A 105 -12.11 -6.27 11.87
N GLY A 106 -12.33 -7.58 11.86
CA GLY A 106 -13.17 -8.25 12.85
C GLY A 106 -12.41 -8.55 14.14
N SER A 107 -13.03 -9.32 15.04
CA SER A 107 -12.44 -9.72 16.32
C SER A 107 -11.11 -10.49 16.21
N LYS A 108 -10.83 -11.09 15.05
CA LYS A 108 -9.55 -11.78 14.76
C LYS A 108 -8.40 -10.83 14.40
N GLY A 109 -8.68 -9.53 14.29
CA GLY A 109 -7.70 -8.51 13.92
C GLY A 109 -7.43 -8.39 12.42
N ARG A 110 -6.34 -7.69 12.10
CA ARG A 110 -5.93 -7.34 10.73
C ARG A 110 -5.51 -8.59 9.95
N PRO A 111 -5.96 -8.77 8.70
CA PRO A 111 -5.57 -9.93 7.89
C PRO A 111 -4.11 -9.85 7.40
N LEU A 112 -3.54 -8.64 7.34
CA LEU A 112 -2.17 -8.39 6.89
C LEU A 112 -1.46 -7.48 7.88
N LEU A 113 -0.24 -7.87 8.27
CA LEU A 113 0.66 -7.05 9.06
C LEU A 113 1.83 -6.60 8.17
N HIS A 114 2.22 -5.33 8.30
CA HIS A 114 3.27 -4.71 7.50
C HIS A 114 4.50 -4.52 8.38
N GLU A 115 5.61 -5.14 8.00
CA GLU A 115 6.88 -5.00 8.70
C GLU A 115 7.80 -4.02 7.96
N HIS A 116 8.45 -3.14 8.71
CA HIS A 116 9.55 -2.34 8.19
C HIS A 116 10.84 -3.17 8.21
N ILE A 117 11.29 -3.62 7.03
CA ILE A 117 12.44 -4.52 6.87
C ILE A 117 13.70 -4.03 7.60
N ALA A 118 13.95 -2.72 7.63
CA ALA A 118 15.18 -2.19 8.23
C ALA A 118 15.20 -2.28 9.77
N CYS A 119 14.04 -2.27 10.43
CA CYS A 119 13.96 -2.32 11.90
C CYS A 119 13.10 -3.46 12.45
N GLY A 120 12.50 -4.31 11.63
CA GLY A 120 11.73 -5.48 12.06
C GLY A 120 10.42 -5.18 12.81
N HIS A 121 10.04 -3.91 12.95
CA HIS A 121 8.79 -3.53 13.60
C HIS A 121 7.61 -3.54 12.64
N THR A 122 6.47 -3.99 13.13
CA THR A 122 5.20 -3.77 12.44
C THR A 122 4.83 -2.30 12.50
N PHE A 123 4.30 -1.74 11.40
CA PHE A 123 3.92 -0.34 11.33
C PHE A 123 2.53 -0.13 10.74
N ASP A 124 1.96 1.02 11.07
CA ASP A 124 0.78 1.57 10.40
C ASP A 124 1.20 2.71 9.48
N PRO A 125 0.68 2.76 8.24
CA PRO A 125 0.99 3.84 7.34
C PRO A 125 0.35 5.13 7.84
N VAL A 126 1.17 6.14 8.03
CA VAL A 126 0.76 7.47 8.49
C VAL A 126 1.16 8.50 7.44
N MET A 127 0.25 9.43 7.15
CA MET A 127 0.58 10.62 6.35
C MET A 127 1.26 11.64 7.25
N SER A 128 2.37 12.22 6.80
CA SER A 128 3.16 13.15 7.60
C SER A 128 3.44 14.47 6.88
N CYS A 129 3.66 15.51 7.67
CA CYS A 129 4.11 16.82 7.20
C CYS A 129 5.57 16.73 6.75
N SER A 130 5.86 17.10 5.51
CA SER A 130 7.24 17.13 4.99
C SER A 130 8.15 18.14 5.67
N TYR A 131 7.62 19.11 6.41
CA TYR A 131 8.41 20.15 7.09
C TYR A 131 8.64 19.89 8.58
N ARG A 132 7.67 19.26 9.28
CA ARG A 132 7.76 19.04 10.74
C ARG A 132 7.68 17.57 11.17
N GLU A 133 7.60 16.63 10.22
CA GLU A 133 7.51 15.18 10.45
C GLU A 133 6.41 14.81 11.47
N ALA A 134 5.33 15.58 11.48
CA ALA A 134 4.16 15.37 12.32
C ALA A 134 3.04 14.69 11.50
N ALA A 135 2.27 13.82 12.13
CA ALA A 135 1.14 13.17 11.49
C ALA A 135 0.09 14.20 11.02
N ILE A 136 -0.44 13.98 9.82
CA ILE A 136 -1.48 14.81 9.20
C ILE A 136 -2.73 13.94 8.98
N ASN A 137 -3.89 14.50 9.28
CA ASN A 137 -5.19 13.91 8.96
C ASN A 137 -6.04 14.89 8.12
N ALA A 138 -7.20 14.43 7.66
CA ALA A 138 -8.08 15.22 6.80
C ALA A 138 -8.55 16.56 7.42
N ARG A 139 -8.64 16.67 8.74
CA ARG A 139 -9.05 17.92 9.44
C ARG A 139 -7.90 18.91 9.62
N ALA A 140 -6.66 18.45 9.47
CA ALA A 140 -5.44 19.26 9.62
C ALA A 140 -4.95 19.85 8.27
N VAL A 141 -5.70 19.66 7.18
CA VAL A 141 -5.33 20.13 5.83
C VAL A 141 -6.38 21.08 5.29
N ARG A 142 -5.94 22.19 4.68
CA ARG A 142 -6.78 23.02 3.81
C ARG A 142 -6.35 22.80 2.37
N VAL A 143 -7.32 22.70 1.46
CA VAL A 143 -7.08 22.52 0.04
C VAL A 143 -7.33 23.85 -0.67
N TRP A 144 -6.36 24.33 -1.42
CA TRP A 144 -6.47 25.51 -2.26
C TRP A 144 -6.28 25.13 -3.73
N PRO A 145 -6.98 25.78 -4.68
CA PRO A 145 -6.75 25.56 -6.09
C PRO A 145 -5.30 25.84 -6.49
N GLY A 146 -4.66 24.87 -7.13
CA GLY A 146 -3.33 25.04 -7.70
C GLY A 146 -3.36 25.64 -9.11
N PRO A 147 -2.20 26.02 -9.68
CA PRO A 147 -2.11 26.65 -11.01
C PRO A 147 -2.70 25.82 -12.17
N GLY A 148 -2.84 24.50 -12.01
CA GLY A 148 -3.37 23.59 -13.04
C GLY A 148 -4.89 23.37 -12.99
N VAL A 149 -5.62 23.99 -12.05
CA VAL A 149 -7.09 23.86 -12.00
C VAL A 149 -7.70 24.48 -13.25
N ARG A 150 -8.49 23.69 -14.00
CA ARG A 150 -9.29 24.25 -15.09
C ARG A 150 -10.27 25.23 -14.48
N LYS A 151 -10.23 26.49 -14.90
CA LYS A 151 -11.27 27.45 -14.54
C LYS A 151 -12.55 26.96 -15.19
N SER A 152 -13.53 26.59 -14.37
CA SER A 152 -14.89 26.38 -14.87
C SER A 152 -15.36 27.69 -15.47
N ALA A 153 -15.79 27.67 -16.74
CA ALA A 153 -16.39 28.80 -17.43
C ALA A 153 -17.80 29.07 -16.90
#